data_AF-A0A4R9LKP8-F1
#
_entry.id   AF-A0A4R9LKP8-F1
#
_cell.length_a   1.000
_cell.length_b   1.000
_cell.length_c   1.000
_cell.angle_alpha   90.00
_cell.angle_beta   90.00
_cell.angle_gamma   90.00
#
_symmetry.space_group_name_H-M   'P 1'
#
loop_
_entity.id
_entity.type
_entity.pdbx_description
1 polymer ?
#
loop_
_entity_poly.entity_id
_entity_poly.type
_entity_poly.pdbx_seq_one_letter_code
_entity_poly.pdbx_strand_id
1 'polypeptide(L)'
;MLISILVNFLVYNVENITMSNNILQDWGISVEEFSKLVIENPSLRGMILGYVAEFQFEKNWLSNPKISDISKTDDHDRKQKGDRNIRYKNKRFIIEVKSLQTNTVKRVDDSWVGKTQIDASDNREVKLPSGEIVKTTCLVVGEFDLVAINLFAFSGEWVFAFAKNSDLPRTKSNKYTDDQKKHLLATTATVSYPPQPPFFLDPFPLLDELLEER
;
A
#
# COMPACT_ATOMS: atom_id res chain seq x y z
N MET A 1 44.23 -30.66 0.93
CA MET A 1 43.17 -30.83 -0.08
C MET A 1 41.85 -30.49 0.61
N LEU A 2 41.04 -29.65 -0.02
CA LEU A 2 40.06 -28.76 0.60
C LEU A 2 38.91 -29.44 1.36
N ILE A 3 38.57 -28.88 2.52
CA ILE A 3 37.27 -29.03 3.20
C ILE A 3 36.29 -28.11 2.47
N SER A 4 35.28 -28.68 1.81
CA SER A 4 34.18 -27.94 1.19
C SER A 4 32.93 -28.10 2.05
N ILE A 5 32.50 -26.98 2.62
CA ILE A 5 31.24 -26.80 3.33
C ILE A 5 30.14 -26.71 2.27
N LEU A 6 29.23 -27.68 2.25
CA LEU A 6 28.00 -27.63 1.46
C LEU A 6 26.88 -27.07 2.33
N VAL A 7 26.56 -25.80 2.09
CA VAL A 7 25.37 -25.11 2.57
C VAL A 7 24.19 -25.59 1.72
N ASN A 8 23.27 -26.38 2.29
CA ASN A 8 21.99 -26.67 1.63
C ASN A 8 20.97 -25.61 2.07
N PHE A 9 20.69 -24.71 1.14
CA PHE A 9 19.60 -23.73 1.19
C PHE A 9 18.26 -24.47 1.10
N LEU A 10 17.43 -24.35 2.13
CA LEU A 10 16.06 -24.85 2.12
C LEU A 10 15.21 -23.93 1.23
N VAL A 11 14.90 -24.41 0.02
CA VAL A 11 13.79 -23.92 -0.80
C VAL A 11 12.51 -24.35 -0.11
N TYR A 12 11.79 -23.41 0.51
CA TYR A 12 10.46 -23.65 1.05
C TYR A 12 9.46 -23.78 -0.10
N ASN A 13 9.04 -25.02 -0.39
CA ASN A 13 7.90 -25.30 -1.25
C ASN A 13 6.60 -25.01 -0.49
N VAL A 14 5.82 -24.04 -0.98
CA VAL A 14 4.57 -23.54 -0.37
C VAL A 14 3.36 -24.45 -0.67
N GLU A 15 3.53 -25.61 -1.30
CA GLU A 15 2.40 -26.35 -1.88
C GLU A 15 1.79 -27.48 -1.04
N ASN A 16 2.14 -27.66 0.24
CA ASN A 16 1.42 -28.63 1.09
C ASN A 16 1.31 -28.18 2.56
N ILE A 17 0.52 -27.14 2.83
CA ILE A 17 -0.01 -26.92 4.18
C ILE A 17 -1.19 -27.89 4.36
N THR A 18 -0.91 -29.09 4.85
CA THR A 18 -1.94 -29.94 5.45
C THR A 18 -2.54 -29.20 6.65
N MET A 19 -3.84 -28.93 6.59
CA MET A 19 -4.67 -28.23 7.57
C MET A 19 -4.72 -28.96 8.94
N SER A 20 -3.64 -28.95 9.71
CA SER A 20 -3.71 -29.45 11.09
C SER A 20 -2.89 -28.69 12.13
N ASN A 21 -2.11 -27.68 11.76
CA ASN A 21 -1.62 -26.67 12.72
C ASN A 21 -1.61 -25.28 12.05
N ASN A 22 -2.05 -24.25 12.77
CA ASN A 22 -1.87 -22.86 12.35
C ASN A 22 -0.47 -22.36 12.73
N ILE A 23 -0.03 -21.25 12.11
CA ILE A 23 1.32 -20.71 12.32
C ILE A 23 1.67 -20.43 13.79
N LEU A 24 0.69 -20.10 14.64
CA LEU A 24 0.92 -19.87 16.06
C LEU A 24 1.19 -21.18 16.81
N GLN A 25 0.51 -22.26 16.42
CA GLN A 25 0.77 -23.61 16.95
C GLN A 25 2.17 -24.10 16.55
N ASP A 26 2.59 -23.86 15.31
CA ASP A 26 3.94 -24.22 14.84
C ASP A 26 5.03 -23.46 15.60
N TRP A 27 4.78 -22.21 15.95
CA TRP A 27 5.69 -21.40 16.77
C TRP A 27 5.58 -21.66 18.27
N GLY A 28 4.57 -22.42 18.71
CA GLY A 28 4.33 -22.70 20.12
C GLY A 28 3.94 -21.46 20.94
N ILE A 29 3.26 -20.48 20.33
CA ILE A 29 2.80 -19.27 21.00
C ILE A 29 1.27 -19.19 21.00
N SER A 30 0.71 -18.64 22.07
CA SER A 30 -0.72 -18.35 22.18
C SER A 30 -1.12 -17.09 21.39
N VAL A 31 -2.43 -16.93 21.17
CA VAL A 31 -2.99 -15.72 20.55
C VAL A 31 -2.72 -14.48 21.42
N GLU A 32 -2.76 -14.64 22.73
CA GLU A 32 -2.50 -13.60 23.72
C GLU A 32 -1.04 -13.15 23.69
N GLU A 33 -0.09 -14.10 23.62
CA GLU A 33 1.35 -13.80 23.49
C GLU A 33 1.66 -13.12 22.16
N PHE A 34 1.08 -13.60 21.06
CA PHE A 34 1.22 -12.95 19.76
C PHE A 34 0.64 -11.53 19.78
N SER A 35 -0.56 -11.35 20.34
CA SER A 35 -1.21 -10.04 20.46
C SER A 35 -0.36 -9.08 21.30
N LYS A 36 0.18 -9.53 22.43
CA LYS A 36 1.12 -8.77 23.25
C LYS A 36 2.36 -8.36 22.45
N LEU A 37 2.98 -9.32 21.75
CA LEU A 37 4.15 -9.08 20.90
C LEU A 37 3.87 -8.03 19.82
N VAL A 38 2.70 -8.07 19.17
CA VAL A 38 2.32 -7.08 18.16
C VAL A 38 2.04 -5.71 18.80
N ILE A 39 1.32 -5.66 19.92
CA ILE A 39 0.97 -4.40 20.60
C ILE A 39 2.22 -3.67 21.11
N GLU A 40 3.15 -4.39 21.72
CA GLU A 40 4.38 -3.85 22.32
C GLU A 40 5.43 -3.42 21.28
N ASN A 41 5.29 -3.85 20.01
CA ASN A 41 6.25 -3.55 18.94
C ASN A 41 5.61 -2.73 17.80
N PRO A 42 5.64 -1.38 17.85
CA PRO A 42 4.95 -0.52 16.87
C PRO A 42 5.33 -0.77 15.40
N SER A 43 6.61 -1.03 15.12
CA SER A 43 7.08 -1.32 13.75
C SER A 43 6.48 -2.61 13.22
N LEU A 44 6.44 -3.66 14.05
CA LEU A 44 5.82 -4.93 13.68
C LEU A 44 4.31 -4.78 13.51
N ARG A 45 3.65 -4.03 14.39
CA ARG A 45 2.23 -3.71 14.27
C ARG A 45 1.90 -3.02 12.95
N GLY A 46 2.70 -2.02 12.57
CA GLY A 46 2.53 -1.31 11.30
C GLY A 46 2.68 -2.24 10.10
N MET A 47 3.71 -3.09 10.12
CA MET A 47 3.96 -4.07 9.06
C MET A 47 2.82 -5.09 8.93
N ILE A 48 2.38 -5.71 10.04
CA ILE A 48 1.27 -6.66 10.04
C ILE A 48 -0.02 -5.98 9.57
N LEU A 49 -0.31 -4.78 10.07
CA LEU A 49 -1.51 -4.04 9.67
C LEU A 49 -1.51 -3.74 8.17
N GLY A 50 -0.36 -3.47 7.57
CA GLY A 50 -0.21 -3.34 6.11
C GLY A 50 -0.63 -4.60 5.37
N TYR A 51 -0.07 -5.75 5.74
CA TYR A 51 -0.44 -7.04 5.12
C TYR A 51 -1.92 -7.41 5.34
N VAL A 52 -2.45 -7.15 6.53
CA VAL A 52 -3.88 -7.38 6.81
C VAL A 52 -4.75 -6.43 5.98
N ALA A 53 -4.35 -5.17 5.79
CA ALA A 53 -5.07 -4.22 4.95
C ALA A 53 -5.12 -4.67 3.49
N GLU A 54 -4.01 -5.16 2.92
CA GLU A 54 -4.00 -5.75 1.58
C GLU A 54 -4.93 -6.96 1.47
N PHE A 55 -4.88 -7.87 2.44
CA PHE A 55 -5.75 -9.05 2.48
C PHE A 55 -7.23 -8.66 2.53
N GLN A 56 -7.58 -7.69 3.38
CA GLN A 56 -8.96 -7.22 3.53
C GLN A 56 -9.42 -6.42 2.31
N PHE A 57 -8.53 -5.65 1.68
CA PHE A 57 -8.80 -4.98 0.43
C PHE A 57 -9.18 -5.98 -0.67
N GLU A 58 -8.41 -7.06 -0.80
CA GLU A 58 -8.68 -8.12 -1.75
C GLU A 58 -10.03 -8.80 -1.48
N LYS A 59 -10.25 -9.21 -0.24
CA LYS A 59 -11.50 -9.86 0.18
C LYS A 59 -12.73 -8.98 -0.08
N ASN A 60 -12.68 -7.71 0.32
CA ASN A 60 -13.84 -6.83 0.34
C ASN A 60 -14.08 -6.12 -1.01
N TRP A 61 -13.04 -5.85 -1.79
CA TRP A 61 -13.15 -5.04 -3.00
C TRP A 61 -12.77 -5.81 -4.27
N LEU A 62 -11.64 -6.54 -4.28
CA LEU A 62 -11.20 -7.23 -5.50
C LEU A 62 -12.11 -8.40 -5.89
N SER A 63 -12.87 -8.97 -4.94
CA SER A 63 -13.92 -9.95 -5.22
C SER A 63 -15.11 -9.40 -6.05
N ASN A 64 -15.13 -8.09 -6.37
CA ASN A 64 -16.20 -7.49 -7.16
C ASN A 64 -16.20 -8.01 -8.61
N PRO A 65 -17.35 -8.46 -9.16
CA PRO A 65 -17.43 -9.01 -10.53
C PRO A 65 -16.98 -8.07 -11.66
N LYS A 66 -16.91 -6.76 -11.40
CA LYS A 66 -16.39 -5.77 -12.37
C LYS A 66 -14.86 -5.86 -12.54
N ILE A 67 -14.17 -6.50 -11.59
CA ILE A 67 -12.72 -6.64 -11.55
C ILE A 67 -12.36 -8.07 -11.98
N SER A 68 -11.31 -8.19 -12.79
CA SER A 68 -10.80 -9.46 -13.30
C SER A 68 -9.28 -9.45 -13.28
N ASP A 69 -8.63 -10.61 -13.49
CA ASP A 69 -7.17 -10.72 -13.67
C ASP A 69 -6.40 -10.01 -12.54
N ILE A 70 -6.64 -10.47 -11.30
CA ILE A 70 -6.01 -9.92 -10.09
C ILE A 70 -4.66 -10.61 -9.90
N SER A 71 -3.60 -9.84 -9.83
CA SER A 71 -2.27 -10.36 -9.50
C SER A 71 -1.57 -9.48 -8.47
N LYS A 72 -0.87 -10.11 -7.53
CA LYS A 72 0.06 -9.42 -6.64
C LYS A 72 1.41 -9.27 -7.35
N THR A 73 2.02 -8.10 -7.19
CA THR A 73 3.38 -7.85 -7.64
C THR A 73 4.34 -8.51 -6.65
N ASP A 74 5.36 -9.20 -7.12
CA ASP A 74 6.38 -9.76 -6.22
C ASP A 74 7.12 -8.59 -5.52
N ASP A 75 7.14 -8.60 -4.18
CA ASP A 75 7.79 -7.57 -3.36
C ASP A 75 9.30 -7.47 -3.68
N HIS A 76 9.89 -8.50 -4.31
CA HIS A 76 11.27 -8.51 -4.78
C HIS A 76 11.45 -8.04 -6.24
N ASP A 77 10.38 -7.94 -7.04
CA ASP A 77 10.43 -7.39 -8.40
C ASP A 77 10.32 -5.86 -8.39
N ARG A 78 11.47 -5.20 -8.26
CA ARG A 78 11.57 -3.74 -8.26
C ARG A 78 11.12 -3.06 -9.56
N LYS A 79 10.86 -3.81 -10.64
CA LYS A 79 10.46 -3.26 -11.95
C LYS A 79 8.96 -3.00 -12.05
N GLN A 80 8.15 -3.69 -11.24
CA GLN A 80 6.71 -3.50 -11.20
C GLN A 80 6.34 -2.88 -9.84
N LYS A 81 5.52 -1.82 -9.88
CA LYS A 81 5.08 -1.08 -8.70
C LYS A 81 3.60 -1.38 -8.43
N GLY A 82 3.15 -1.12 -7.22
CA GLY A 82 1.78 -1.39 -6.77
C GLY A 82 1.66 -2.68 -5.97
N ASP A 83 0.81 -2.66 -4.95
CA ASP A 83 0.47 -3.83 -4.14
C ASP A 83 -0.45 -4.79 -4.91
N ARG A 84 -1.25 -4.27 -5.85
CA ARG A 84 -2.17 -5.05 -6.68
C ARG A 84 -2.20 -4.54 -8.12
N ASN A 85 -2.20 -5.48 -9.05
CA ASN A 85 -2.54 -5.25 -10.45
C ASN A 85 -3.92 -5.84 -10.72
N ILE A 86 -4.78 -5.08 -11.37
CA ILE A 86 -6.14 -5.51 -11.69
C ILE A 86 -6.46 -5.24 -13.15
N ARG A 87 -7.47 -5.93 -13.68
CA ARG A 87 -8.11 -5.59 -14.94
C ARG A 87 -9.54 -5.14 -14.71
N TYR A 88 -9.83 -3.91 -15.15
CA TYR A 88 -11.17 -3.31 -15.15
C TYR A 88 -11.50 -2.84 -16.56
N LYS A 89 -12.66 -3.24 -17.11
CA LYS A 89 -13.08 -2.96 -18.50
C LYS A 89 -11.95 -3.20 -19.54
N ASN A 90 -11.26 -4.34 -19.43
CA ASN A 90 -10.13 -4.75 -20.29
C ASN A 90 -8.87 -3.87 -20.25
N LYS A 91 -8.74 -2.95 -19.29
CA LYS A 91 -7.51 -2.18 -19.05
C LYS A 91 -6.90 -2.56 -17.71
N ARG A 92 -5.57 -2.57 -17.67
CA ARG A 92 -4.80 -2.86 -16.46
C ARG A 92 -4.65 -1.60 -15.63
N PHE A 93 -4.81 -1.75 -14.32
CA PHE A 93 -4.58 -0.70 -13.33
C PHE A 93 -3.68 -1.18 -12.21
N ILE A 94 -2.81 -0.29 -11.75
CA ILE A 94 -1.88 -0.48 -10.65
C ILE A 94 -2.46 0.20 -9.41
N ILE A 95 -2.65 -0.56 -8.34
CA ILE A 95 -3.23 -0.08 -7.09
C ILE A 95 -2.21 -0.19 -5.97
N GLU A 96 -2.03 0.92 -5.26
CA GLU A 96 -1.27 0.99 -4.01
C GLU A 96 -2.24 0.94 -2.83
N VAL A 97 -1.97 0.14 -1.82
CA VAL A 97 -2.73 0.05 -0.57
C VAL A 97 -1.89 0.66 0.56
N LYS A 98 -2.44 1.67 1.24
CA LYS A 98 -1.79 2.30 2.39
C LYS A 98 -2.71 2.30 3.60
N SER A 99 -2.13 2.48 4.78
CA SER A 99 -2.88 2.61 6.03
C SER A 99 -2.61 3.96 6.67
N LEU A 100 -3.60 4.45 7.42
CA LEU A 100 -3.43 5.63 8.27
C LEU A 100 -2.30 5.41 9.29
N GLN A 101 -1.52 6.46 9.52
CA GLN A 101 -0.57 6.53 10.62
C GLN A 101 -1.35 6.72 11.92
N THR A 102 -1.46 5.66 12.72
CA THR A 102 -2.32 5.62 13.93
C THR A 102 -2.08 6.80 14.88
N ASN A 103 -0.83 7.23 15.04
CA ASN A 103 -0.46 8.36 15.91
C ASN A 103 -0.89 9.74 15.39
N THR A 104 -1.36 9.83 14.14
CA THR A 104 -1.88 11.07 13.54
C THR A 104 -3.40 11.16 13.57
N VAL A 105 -4.07 10.05 13.92
CA VAL A 105 -5.52 9.96 13.96
C VAL A 105 -6.06 10.75 15.14
N LYS A 106 -7.03 11.60 14.85
CA LYS A 106 -7.76 12.38 15.85
C LYS A 106 -9.21 12.57 15.43
N ARG A 107 -10.08 12.69 16.41
CA ARG A 107 -11.45 13.14 16.21
C ARG A 107 -11.50 14.67 16.24
N VAL A 108 -12.17 15.27 15.27
CA VAL A 108 -12.42 16.71 15.17
C VAL A 108 -13.91 16.85 14.93
N ASP A 109 -14.63 17.36 15.93
CA ASP A 109 -16.10 17.38 15.96
C ASP A 109 -16.69 15.98 15.70
N ASP A 110 -17.54 15.87 14.68
CA ASP A 110 -18.15 14.61 14.23
C ASP A 110 -17.37 13.91 13.11
N SER A 111 -16.13 14.35 12.84
CA SER A 111 -15.26 13.77 11.82
C SER A 111 -14.00 13.16 12.40
N TRP A 112 -13.42 12.22 11.67
CA TRP A 112 -12.07 11.73 11.90
C TRP A 112 -11.11 12.36 10.91
N VAL A 113 -9.89 12.65 11.37
CA VAL A 113 -8.81 13.14 10.52
C VAL A 113 -7.53 12.39 10.88
N GLY A 114 -6.76 12.03 9.87
CA GLY A 114 -5.47 11.36 10.03
C GLY A 114 -4.58 11.64 8.82
N LYS A 115 -3.37 11.08 8.85
CA LYS A 115 -2.44 11.14 7.74
C LYS A 115 -2.07 9.73 7.29
N THR A 116 -1.80 9.61 6.00
CA THR A 116 -1.21 8.40 5.40
C THR A 116 0.11 8.75 4.76
N GLN A 117 1.06 7.82 4.76
CA GLN A 117 2.29 7.94 4.00
C GLN A 117 2.07 7.50 2.55
N ILE A 118 2.59 8.29 1.62
CA ILE A 118 2.56 8.07 0.17
C ILE A 118 3.99 8.27 -0.37
N ASP A 119 4.93 7.59 0.27
CA ASP A 119 6.32 7.50 -0.15
C ASP A 119 6.72 6.03 -0.29
N ALA A 120 7.82 5.80 -1.00
CA ALA A 120 8.44 4.49 -1.01
C ALA A 120 9.15 4.22 0.32
N SER A 121 9.26 2.93 0.64
CA SER A 121 10.00 2.42 1.80
C SER A 121 11.47 2.82 1.82
N ASP A 122 12.09 3.04 0.67
CA ASP A 122 13.51 3.31 0.51
C ASP A 122 13.79 4.54 -0.37
N ASN A 123 14.92 5.18 -0.09
CA ASN A 123 15.42 6.31 -0.88
C ASN A 123 16.08 5.79 -2.15
N ARG A 124 15.44 6.04 -3.30
CA ARG A 124 15.81 5.45 -4.59
C ARG A 124 16.02 6.53 -5.65
N GLU A 125 16.69 6.15 -6.73
CA GLU A 125 16.78 6.99 -7.92
C GLU A 125 15.53 6.79 -8.78
N VAL A 126 14.87 7.89 -9.14
CA VAL A 126 13.72 7.89 -10.04
C VAL A 126 14.00 8.79 -11.23
N LYS A 127 13.60 8.35 -12.43
CA LYS A 127 13.67 9.16 -13.64
C LYS A 127 12.37 9.93 -13.81
N LEU A 128 12.45 11.25 -13.84
CA LEU A 128 11.31 12.15 -14.07
C LEU A 128 10.97 12.23 -15.55
N PRO A 129 9.75 12.69 -15.92
CA PRO A 129 9.36 12.91 -17.31
C PRO A 129 10.28 13.88 -18.07
N SER A 130 10.92 14.83 -17.38
CA SER A 130 11.95 15.72 -17.93
C SER A 130 13.23 14.99 -18.37
N GLY A 131 13.39 13.72 -17.99
CA GLY A 131 14.60 12.92 -18.20
C GLY A 131 15.59 13.01 -17.04
N GLU A 132 15.41 13.93 -16.09
CA GLU A 132 16.26 14.08 -14.91
C GLU A 132 16.15 12.86 -13.98
N ILE A 133 17.25 12.51 -13.30
CA ILE A 133 17.28 11.47 -12.27
C ILE A 133 17.38 12.15 -10.90
N VAL A 134 16.44 11.84 -10.02
CA VAL A 134 16.38 12.40 -8.66
C VAL A 134 16.44 11.27 -7.63
N LYS A 135 17.28 11.43 -6.60
CA LYS A 135 17.31 10.52 -5.45
C LYS A 135 16.32 10.94 -4.36
N THR A 136 15.24 10.19 -4.20
CA THR A 136 14.08 10.54 -3.37
C THR A 136 13.34 9.32 -2.83
N THR A 137 12.56 9.53 -1.76
CA THR A 137 11.51 8.60 -1.31
C THR A 137 10.15 8.93 -1.92
N CYS A 138 9.95 10.16 -2.43
CA CYS A 138 8.69 10.55 -3.05
C CYS A 138 8.35 9.62 -4.22
N LEU A 139 7.08 9.23 -4.32
CA LEU A 139 6.57 8.52 -5.49
C LEU A 139 6.41 9.49 -6.66
N VAL A 140 6.65 8.99 -7.87
CA VAL A 140 6.49 9.76 -9.11
C VAL A 140 5.00 9.79 -9.47
N VAL A 141 4.55 10.92 -10.01
CA VAL A 141 3.19 11.04 -10.55
C VAL A 141 3.03 10.05 -11.71
N GLY A 142 2.00 9.21 -11.65
CA GLY A 142 1.72 8.12 -12.59
C GLY A 142 2.47 6.81 -12.29
N GLU A 143 3.22 6.70 -11.20
CA GLU A 143 3.90 5.44 -10.81
C GLU A 143 2.92 4.34 -10.40
N PHE A 144 1.69 4.70 -10.03
CA PHE A 144 0.52 3.84 -9.87
C PHE A 144 -0.72 4.61 -10.35
N ASP A 145 -1.86 3.93 -10.51
CA ASP A 145 -3.10 4.55 -10.98
C ASP A 145 -3.98 5.03 -9.82
N LEU A 146 -4.24 4.16 -8.84
CA LEU A 146 -5.06 4.44 -7.66
C LEU A 146 -4.34 4.13 -6.36
N VAL A 147 -4.66 4.89 -5.31
CA VAL A 147 -4.33 4.51 -3.93
C VAL A 147 -5.61 4.16 -3.17
N ALA A 148 -5.58 3.07 -2.41
CA ALA A 148 -6.60 2.66 -1.46
C ALA A 148 -6.09 2.85 -0.03
N ILE A 149 -6.67 3.80 0.71
CA ILE A 149 -6.31 4.11 2.09
C ILE A 149 -7.23 3.38 3.05
N ASN A 150 -6.69 2.41 3.77
CA ASN A 150 -7.36 1.73 4.86
C ASN A 150 -7.71 2.70 6.00
N LEU A 151 -9.01 2.82 6.29
CA LEU A 151 -9.59 3.71 7.30
C LEU A 151 -9.86 3.02 8.65
N PHE A 152 -9.39 1.77 8.83
CA PHE A 152 -9.64 0.99 10.05
C PHE A 152 -9.31 1.75 11.34
N ALA A 153 -8.28 2.59 11.34
CA ALA A 153 -7.90 3.38 12.51
C ALA A 153 -8.93 4.47 12.92
N PHE A 154 -9.90 4.80 12.07
CA PHE A 154 -10.98 5.75 12.37
C PHE A 154 -12.19 5.09 13.03
N SER A 155 -12.67 3.98 12.48
CA SER A 155 -13.95 3.37 12.88
C SER A 155 -13.84 1.93 13.42
N GLY A 156 -12.69 1.28 13.27
CA GLY A 156 -12.56 -0.17 13.53
C GLY A 156 -13.16 -1.05 12.44
N GLU A 157 -13.53 -0.48 11.30
CA GLU A 157 -14.10 -1.19 10.15
C GLU A 157 -13.15 -1.16 8.95
N TRP A 158 -13.17 -2.21 8.13
CA TRP A 158 -12.34 -2.33 6.93
C TRP A 158 -12.95 -1.56 5.75
N VAL A 159 -12.95 -0.24 5.89
CA VAL A 159 -13.37 0.72 4.86
C VAL A 159 -12.13 1.33 4.21
N PHE A 160 -12.20 1.59 2.90
CA PHE A 160 -11.11 2.17 2.13
C PHE A 160 -11.56 3.49 1.48
N ALA A 161 -10.68 4.49 1.49
CA ALA A 161 -10.82 5.71 0.70
C ALA A 161 -9.88 5.65 -0.51
N PHE A 162 -10.36 6.09 -1.66
CA PHE A 162 -9.69 5.94 -2.95
C PHE A 162 -9.36 7.30 -3.55
N ALA A 163 -8.19 7.43 -4.15
CA ALA A 163 -7.81 8.62 -4.93
C ALA A 163 -6.95 8.22 -6.14
N LYS A 164 -7.08 8.97 -7.24
CA LYS A 164 -6.16 8.87 -8.38
C LYS A 164 -4.77 9.37 -7.97
N ASN A 165 -3.73 8.73 -8.46
CA ASN A 165 -2.36 9.19 -8.25
C ASN A 165 -2.18 10.66 -8.70
N SER A 166 -2.74 11.00 -9.85
CA SER A 166 -2.70 12.35 -10.44
C SER A 166 -3.18 13.43 -9.48
N ASP A 167 -4.16 13.12 -8.64
CA ASP A 167 -4.87 14.08 -7.79
C ASP A 167 -4.25 14.23 -6.40
N LEU A 168 -3.27 13.38 -6.07
CA LEU A 168 -2.60 13.42 -4.78
C LEU A 168 -1.74 14.69 -4.63
N PRO A 169 -1.55 15.21 -3.40
CA PRO A 169 -0.76 16.40 -3.17
C PRO A 169 0.67 16.27 -3.70
N ARG A 170 1.22 17.36 -4.23
CA ARG A 170 2.63 17.45 -4.65
C ARG A 170 3.54 17.84 -3.50
N THR A 171 4.79 17.40 -3.57
CA THR A 171 5.79 17.76 -2.55
C THR A 171 6.02 19.27 -2.52
N LYS A 172 6.08 19.82 -1.31
CA LYS A 172 6.42 21.23 -1.06
C LYS A 172 7.85 21.41 -0.54
N SER A 173 8.64 20.32 -0.51
CA SER A 173 9.99 20.36 0.02
C SER A 173 10.88 21.26 -0.82
N ASN A 174 11.64 22.14 -0.15
CA ASN A 174 12.63 23.01 -0.78
C ASN A 174 13.86 22.26 -1.30
N LYS A 175 13.94 20.93 -1.07
CA LYS A 175 14.96 20.06 -1.66
C LYS A 175 14.82 19.94 -3.18
N TYR A 176 13.60 20.11 -3.71
CA TYR A 176 13.29 19.92 -5.11
C TYR A 176 13.09 21.27 -5.83
N THR A 177 13.43 21.32 -7.11
CA THR A 177 13.11 22.46 -7.97
C THR A 177 11.60 22.54 -8.23
N ASP A 178 11.10 23.70 -8.63
CA ASP A 178 9.66 23.86 -8.92
C ASP A 178 9.18 22.98 -10.07
N ASP A 179 10.07 22.60 -10.98
CA ASP A 179 9.75 21.65 -12.03
C ASP A 179 9.66 20.21 -11.51
N GLN A 180 10.65 19.77 -10.72
CA GLN A 180 10.64 18.46 -10.07
C GLN A 180 9.41 18.26 -9.17
N LYS A 181 8.98 19.30 -8.45
CA LYS A 181 7.80 19.26 -7.57
C LYS A 181 6.52 18.87 -8.31
N LYS A 182 6.38 19.21 -9.60
CA LYS A 182 5.20 18.85 -10.41
C LYS A 182 5.06 17.33 -10.60
N HIS A 183 6.19 16.62 -10.56
CA HIS A 183 6.31 15.19 -10.86
C HIS A 183 6.46 14.32 -9.62
N LEU A 184 6.56 14.91 -8.42
CA LEU A 184 6.78 14.19 -7.17
C LEU A 184 5.61 14.39 -6.22
N LEU A 185 5.02 13.29 -5.75
CA LEU A 185 4.00 13.31 -4.71
C LEU A 185 4.57 13.79 -3.37
N ALA A 186 3.72 14.42 -2.56
CA ALA A 186 4.02 14.64 -1.16
C ALA A 186 4.11 13.29 -0.44
N THR A 187 5.06 13.15 0.47
CA THR A 187 5.26 11.89 1.23
C THR A 187 4.13 11.60 2.20
N THR A 188 3.26 12.57 2.48
CA THR A 188 2.08 12.40 3.33
C THR A 188 0.87 13.09 2.73
N ALA A 189 -0.30 12.50 2.91
CA ALA A 189 -1.59 13.11 2.60
C ALA A 189 -2.49 13.09 3.84
N THR A 190 -3.30 14.13 4.01
CA THR A 190 -4.35 14.19 5.03
C THR A 190 -5.59 13.50 4.49
N VAL A 191 -6.20 12.63 5.30
CA VAL A 191 -7.43 11.90 4.98
C VAL A 191 -8.42 12.12 6.11
N SER A 192 -9.71 12.22 5.77
CA SER A 192 -10.78 12.37 6.75
C SER A 192 -11.84 11.28 6.60
N TYR A 193 -12.69 11.16 7.62
CA TYR A 193 -13.95 10.45 7.53
C TYR A 193 -15.08 11.34 8.08
N PRO A 194 -16.14 11.64 7.29
CA PRO A 194 -16.32 11.25 5.89
C PRO A 194 -15.20 11.73 4.95
N PRO A 195 -14.86 10.99 3.88
CA PRO A 195 -13.81 11.40 2.95
C PRO A 195 -14.14 12.73 2.28
N GLN A 196 -13.08 13.48 1.98
CA GLN A 196 -13.13 14.71 1.22
C GLN A 196 -12.23 14.57 -0.01
N PRO A 197 -12.49 15.29 -1.12
CA PRO A 197 -11.64 15.29 -2.29
C PRO A 197 -10.15 15.49 -1.93
N PRO A 198 -9.22 14.73 -2.53
CA PRO A 198 -9.43 13.84 -3.68
C PRO A 198 -9.85 12.40 -3.29
N PHE A 199 -10.24 12.14 -2.05
CA PHE A 199 -10.58 10.80 -1.57
C PHE A 199 -12.08 10.51 -1.62
N PHE A 200 -12.44 9.33 -2.13
CA PHE A 200 -13.82 8.87 -2.30
C PHE A 200 -13.99 7.42 -1.81
N LEU A 201 -15.20 7.02 -1.44
CA LEU A 201 -15.46 5.63 -0.99
C LEU A 201 -15.69 4.65 -2.13
N ASP A 202 -16.15 5.14 -3.29
CA ASP A 202 -16.34 4.32 -4.50
C ASP A 202 -15.21 4.59 -5.50
N PRO A 203 -14.38 3.58 -5.83
CA PRO A 203 -13.30 3.73 -6.80
C PRO A 203 -13.75 3.59 -8.26
N PHE A 204 -14.95 3.06 -8.57
CA PHE A 204 -15.33 2.82 -9.96
C PHE A 204 -15.45 4.10 -10.80
N PRO A 205 -16.00 5.23 -10.30
CA PRO A 205 -15.94 6.50 -11.02
C PRO A 205 -14.52 6.95 -11.33
N LEU A 206 -13.59 6.77 -10.38
CA LEU A 206 -12.18 7.12 -10.58
C LEU A 206 -11.51 6.24 -11.64
N LEU A 207 -11.83 4.95 -11.66
CA LEU A 207 -11.38 4.03 -12.71
C LEU A 207 -11.95 4.40 -14.08
N ASP A 208 -13.21 4.84 -14.13
CA ASP A 208 -13.84 5.30 -15.37
C ASP A 208 -13.16 6.57 -15.90
N GLU A 209 -12.85 7.54 -15.04
CA GLU A 209 -12.06 8.73 -15.43
C GLU A 209 -10.66 8.34 -15.95
N LEU A 210 -9.96 7.44 -15.27
CA LEU A 210 -8.64 6.95 -15.71
C LEU A 210 -8.70 6.19 -17.05
N LEU A 211 -9.86 5.65 -17.44
CA LEU A 211 -10.05 5.06 -18.78
C LEU A 211 -10.15 6.14 -19.86
N GLU A 212 -10.79 7.27 -19.56
CA GLU A 212 -10.99 8.38 -20.50
C GLU A 212 -9.70 9.20 -20.71
N GLU A 213 -8.83 9.25 -19.70
CA GLU A 213 -7.53 9.93 -19.77
C GLU A 213 -6.47 9.18 -20.59
N ARG A 214 -6.74 7.94 -21.03
CA ARG A 214 -5.80 7.02 -21.68
C ARG A 214 -5.95 6.91 -23.20
#